data_AF-A0AAT9T0N9-F1
#
_entry.id   AF-A0AAT9T0N9-F1
#
_cell.length_a   1.000
_cell.length_b   1.000
_cell.length_c   1.000
_cell.angle_alpha   90.00
_cell.angle_beta   90.00
_cell.angle_gamma   90.00
#
_symmetry.space_group_name_H-M   'P 1'
#
loop_
_entity.id
_entity.type
_entity.pdbx_description
1 polymer ?
#
loop_
_entity_poly.entity_id
_entity_poly.type
_entity_poly.pdbx_seq_one_letter_code
_entity_poly.pdbx_strand_id
1 'polypeptide(L)' 'MSWAGPLGALIGFGLGLLEYRLISAVVIGALRRTDRSETEAEKDDYERRIRILRWALMAMTIGLMPILGFVIGRTLFG' A
#
# COMPACT_ATOMS: atom_id res chain seq x y z
N MET A 1 -9.30 -32.25 -7.06
CA MET A 1 -9.22 -30.80 -6.73
C MET A 1 -7.83 -30.29 -7.09
N SER A 2 -7.72 -29.27 -7.95
CA SER A 2 -6.42 -28.64 -8.23
C SER A 2 -6.05 -27.69 -7.10
N TRP A 3 -5.08 -28.08 -6.27
CA TRP A 3 -4.50 -27.23 -5.22
C TRP A 3 -3.79 -25.97 -5.75
N ALA A 4 -3.60 -25.87 -7.08
CA ALA A 4 -2.91 -24.78 -7.75
C ALA A 4 -3.59 -23.42 -7.60
N GLY A 5 -4.93 -23.36 -7.58
CA GLY A 5 -5.68 -22.10 -7.43
C GLY A 5 -5.44 -21.42 -6.07
N PRO A 6 -5.71 -22.11 -4.95
CA PRO A 6 -5.46 -21.57 -3.61
C PRO A 6 -3.99 -21.24 -3.33
N LEU A 7 -3.07 -22.06 -3.84
CA LEU A 7 -1.62 -21.82 -3.70
C LEU A 7 -1.19 -20.57 -4.48
N GLY A 8 -1.68 -20.38 -5.70
CA GLY A 8 -1.42 -19.16 -6.47
C GLY A 8 -1.95 -17.91 -5.78
N ALA A 9 -3.14 -17.99 -5.17
CA ALA A 9 -3.72 -16.88 -4.42
C ALA A 9 -2.90 -16.52 -3.16
N LEU A 10 -2.41 -17.53 -2.42
CA LEU A 10 -1.55 -17.32 -1.26
C LEU A 10 -0.21 -16.68 -1.62
N ILE A 11 0.41 -17.12 -2.72
CA ILE A 11 1.68 -16.56 -3.22
C ILE A 11 1.46 -15.13 -3.71
N GLY A 12 0.41 -14.88 -4.49
CA GLY A 12 0.05 -13.54 -4.95
C GLY A 12 -0.24 -12.59 -3.79
N PHE A 13 -0.94 -13.07 -2.76
CA PHE A 13 -1.19 -12.31 -1.54
C PHE A 13 0.11 -11.98 -0.79
N GLY A 14 1.00 -12.96 -0.62
CA GLY A 14 2.30 -12.76 0.02
C GLY A 14 3.18 -11.74 -0.72
N LEU A 15 3.23 -11.83 -2.05
CA LEU A 15 3.97 -10.88 -2.89
C LEU A 15 3.37 -9.48 -2.83
N GLY A 16 2.04 -9.34 -2.92
CA GLY A 16 1.37 -8.05 -2.77
C GLY A 16 1.62 -7.40 -1.40
N LEU A 17 1.66 -8.21 -0.33
CA LEU A 17 1.98 -7.72 1.01
C LEU A 17 3.44 -7.25 1.12
N LEU A 18 4.36 -7.95 0.46
CA LEU A 18 5.78 -7.59 0.42
C LEU A 18 5.98 -6.26 -0.32
N GLU A 19 5.35 -6.11 -1.49
CA GLU A 19 5.41 -4.90 -2.30
C GLU A 19 4.81 -3.69 -1.56
N TYR A 20 3.66 -3.87 -0.92
CA TYR A 20 3.06 -2.84 -0.07
C TYR A 20 4.01 -2.40 1.07
N ARG A 21 4.70 -3.33 1.72
CA ARG A 21 5.67 -3.01 2.79
C ARG A 21 6.87 -2.23 2.25
N LEU A 22 7.41 -2.62 1.10
CA LEU A 22 8.52 -1.94 0.45
C LEU A 22 8.16 -0.51 0.05
N ILE A 23 7.05 -0.33 -0.67
CA ILE A 23 6.57 1.00 -1.09
C ILE A 23 6.29 1.87 0.14
N SER A 24 5.62 1.33 1.16
CA SER A 24 5.34 2.07 2.39
C SER A 24 6.61 2.50 3.10
N ALA A 25 7.61 1.63 3.21
CA ALA A 25 8.88 1.96 3.85
C ALA A 25 9.64 3.05 3.10
N VAL A 26 9.65 3.00 1.77
CA VAL A 26 10.29 4.02 0.92
C VAL A 26 9.58 5.37 1.05
N VAL A 27 8.25 5.39 0.95
CA VAL A 27 7.47 6.65 1.04
C VAL A 27 7.58 7.27 2.43
N ILE A 28 7.40 6.47 3.48
CA ILE A 28 7.52 6.96 4.86
C ILE A 28 8.95 7.41 5.14
N GLY A 29 9.96 6.65 4.68
CA GLY A 29 11.37 7.01 4.83
C GLY A 29 11.72 8.31 4.11
N ALA A 30 11.20 8.52 2.90
CA ALA A 30 11.39 9.75 2.14
C ALA A 30 10.71 10.95 2.82
N LEU A 31 9.48 10.81 3.30
CA LEU A 31 8.81 11.88 4.05
C LEU A 31 9.57 12.22 5.33
N ARG A 32 10.03 11.20 6.08
CA ARG A 32 10.80 11.38 7.31
C ARG A 32 12.15 12.04 7.07
N ARG A 33 12.70 11.94 5.86
CA ARG A 33 13.96 12.58 5.47
C ARG A 33 13.79 14.06 5.14
N THR A 34 12.58 14.46 4.75
CA THR A 34 12.21 15.87 4.50
C THR A 34 11.65 16.54 5.76
N ASP A 35 11.46 15.77 6.83
CA ASP A 35 10.96 16.26 8.09
C ASP A 35 12.00 17.16 8.77
N ARG A 36 11.64 18.43 8.94
CA ARG A 36 12.45 19.50 9.56
C ARG A 36 11.84 19.94 10.90
N SER A 37 11.07 19.04 11.54
CA SER A 37 10.36 19.32 12.79
C SER A 37 11.33 19.31 13.98
N GLU A 38 11.52 20.47 14.62
CA GLU A 38 12.44 20.66 15.75
C GLU A 38 11.78 20.44 17.12
N THR A 39 10.45 20.36 17.21
CA THR A 39 9.72 20.28 18.49
C THR A 39 8.86 19.02 18.66
N GLU A 40 8.65 18.56 19.90
CA GLU A 40 7.91 17.32 20.22
C GLU A 40 6.42 17.36 19.83
N ALA A 41 5.79 18.54 19.89
CA ALA A 41 4.38 18.70 19.49
C ALA A 41 4.18 18.57 17.97
N GLU A 42 5.17 18.98 17.16
CA GLU A 42 5.11 18.84 15.70
C GLU A 42 5.34 17.38 15.28
N LYS A 43 6.16 16.63 16.03
CA LYS A 43 6.37 15.20 15.79
C LYS A 43 5.08 14.38 15.94
N ASP A 44 4.27 14.68 16.95
CA ASP A 44 3.03 13.95 17.21
C ASP A 44 2.01 14.13 16.07
N ASP A 45 1.93 15.36 15.55
CA ASP A 45 1.08 15.67 14.40
C ASP A 45 1.63 15.06 13.10
N TYR A 46 2.96 14.98 12.97
CA TYR A 46 3.64 14.29 11.87
C TYR A 46 3.39 12.79 11.86
N GLU A 47 3.45 12.13 13.02
CA GLU A 47 3.14 10.70 13.15
C GLU A 47 1.68 10.41 12.78
N ARG A 48 0.77 11.32 13.13
CA ARG A 48 -0.63 11.23 12.73
C ARG A 48 -0.80 11.31 11.22
N ARG A 49 -0.11 12.24 10.56
CA ARG A 49 -0.11 12.40 9.10
C ARG A 49 0.48 11.17 8.39
N ILE A 50 1.59 10.63 8.89
CA ILE A 50 2.19 9.39 8.37
C ILE A 50 1.21 8.23 8.48
N ARG A 51 0.46 8.14 9.57
CA ARG A 51 -0.54 7.09 9.79
C ARG A 51 -1.70 7.19 8.80
N ILE A 52 -2.21 8.40 8.56
CA ILE A 52 -3.27 8.66 7.56
C ILE A 52 -2.75 8.36 6.16
N LEU A 53 -1.54 8.81 5.82
CA LEU A 53 -0.93 8.56 4.52
C LEU A 53 -0.71 7.06 4.28
N ARG A 54 -0.29 6.32 5.30
CA ARG A 54 -0.15 4.87 5.24
C ARG A 54 -1.49 4.17 4.99
N TRP A 55 -2.55 4.60 5.69
CA TRP A 55 -3.90 4.11 5.43
C TRP A 55 -4.38 4.45 4.02
N ALA A 56 -4.13 5.67 3.54
CA ALA A 56 -4.48 6.10 2.19
C ALA A 56 -3.72 5.32 1.11
N LEU A 57 -2.41 5.11 1.28
CA LEU A 57 -1.60 4.28 0.39
C LEU A 57 -2.14 2.85 0.34
N MET A 58 -2.41 2.25 1.51
CA MET A 58 -2.98 0.91 1.59
C MET A 58 -4.34 0.82 0.90
N ALA A 59 -5.22 1.79 1.11
CA ALA A 59 -6.51 1.88 0.44
C ALA A 59 -6.36 2.03 -1.09
N MET A 60 -5.38 2.79 -1.55
CA MET A 60 -5.08 2.95 -2.98
C MET A 60 -4.51 1.68 -3.61
N THR A 61 -3.57 1.01 -2.94
CA THR A 61 -2.91 -0.18 -3.50
C THR A 61 -3.77 -1.43 -3.40
N ILE A 62 -4.53 -1.60 -2.32
CA ILE A 62 -5.36 -2.80 -2.09
C ILE A 62 -6.79 -2.59 -2.56
N GLY A 63 -7.33 -1.37 -2.44
CA GLY A 63 -8.68 -1.04 -2.88
C GLY A 63 -8.69 -0.55 -4.32
N LEU A 64 -8.06 0.59 -4.60
CA LEU A 64 -8.23 1.27 -5.89
C LEU A 64 -7.58 0.51 -7.05
N MET A 65 -6.33 0.06 -6.91
CA MET A 65 -5.59 -0.59 -8.01
C MET A 65 -6.25 -1.91 -8.49
N PRO A 66 -6.68 -2.83 -7.61
CA PRO A 66 -7.36 -4.04 -8.06
C PRO A 66 -8.74 -3.76 -8.65
N ILE A 67 -9.46 -2.76 -8.12
CA ILE A 67 -10.74 -2.32 -8.70
C ILE A 67 -10.51 -1.76 -10.10
N LEU A 68 -9.51 -0.89 -10.29
CA LEU A 68 -9.17 -0.36 -11.60
C LEU A 68 -8.70 -1.46 -12.56
N GLY A 69 -7.84 -2.37 -12.11
CA GLY A 69 -7.40 -3.51 -12.89
C GLY A 69 -8.55 -4.45 -13.28
N PHE A 70 -9.51 -4.67 -12.37
CA PHE A 70 -10.72 -5.44 -12.65
C PHE A 70 -11.62 -4.72 -13.65
N VAL A 71 -11.88 -3.43 -13.47
CA VAL A 71 -12.71 -2.63 -14.39
C VAL A 71 -12.07 -2.56 -15.76
N ILE A 72 -10.76 -2.28 -15.85
CA ILE A 72 -10.01 -2.25 -17.11
C ILE A 72 -9.97 -3.63 -17.76
N GLY A 73 -9.73 -4.69 -16.96
CA GLY A 73 -9.75 -6.07 -17.45
C GLY A 73 -11.12 -6.45 -18.02
N ARG A 74 -12.20 -6.08 -17.32
CA ARG A 74 -13.59 -6.28 -17.77
C ARG A 74 -13.90 -5.49 -19.03
N THR A 75 -13.48 -4.23 -19.11
CA THR A 75 -13.77 -3.39 -20.29
C THR A 75 -12.96 -3.79 -21.51
N LEU A 76 -11.74 -4.29 -21.34
CA LEU A 76 -10.87 -4.69 -22.45
C LEU A 76 -11.00 -6.16 -22.86
N PHE A 77 -11.32 -7.06 -21.93
CA PHE A 77 -11.34 -8.51 -22.17
C PHE A 77 -12.70 -9.19 -21.96
N GLY A 78 -13.73 -8.47 -21.51
CA GLY A 78 -15.11 -8.96 -21.38
C GLY A 78 -15.45 -9.45 -19.98
#